data_AF-A0A1S3XL50-F1
#
_entry.id   AF-A0A1S3XL50-F1
#
_cell.length_a   1.000
_cell.length_b   1.000
_cell.length_c   1.000
_cell.angle_alpha   90.00
_cell.angle_beta   90.00
_cell.angle_gamma   90.00
#
_symmetry.space_group_name_H-M   'P 1'
#
loop_
_entity.id
_entity.type
_entity.pdbx_description
1 polymer ?
#
loop_
_entity_poly.entity_id
_entity_poly.type
_entity_poly.pdbx_seq_one_letter_code
_entity_poly.pdbx_strand_id
1 'polypeptide(L)'
;MSSSENVFAEVIEVAKFIDEFRGHYFALPSYQEKIDLLKDQIEHALEKLDAIPIEKRESQDEAAMYLYLRGKLLDVSPAYNQEAERLLTDAVKLNSSVVDAWICLGTCVWKRGDLDKAKSCFNSGLEQDPNNKQLLLQLSVLERRQCIGETEVENPVEIINDCIKHVKEAITLDIQDGISWCKTAFLY
;
A
#
# COMPACT_ATOMS: atom_id res chain seq x y z
N MET A 1 -5.47 -27.09 -0.85
CA MET A 1 -5.82 -25.66 -0.80
C MET A 1 -7.20 -25.53 -0.20
N SER A 2 -7.33 -24.80 0.90
CA SER A 2 -8.63 -24.56 1.54
C SER A 2 -9.53 -23.69 0.63
N SER A 3 -10.84 -23.71 0.88
CA SER A 3 -11.79 -22.86 0.15
C SER A 3 -11.51 -21.36 0.35
N SER A 4 -10.86 -20.96 1.45
CA SER A 4 -10.46 -19.58 1.75
C SER A 4 -9.20 -19.16 0.98
N GLU A 5 -8.18 -20.03 0.92
CA GLU A 5 -6.93 -19.78 0.17
C GLU A 5 -7.17 -19.47 -1.30
N ASN A 6 -8.11 -20.18 -1.95
CA ASN A 6 -8.46 -19.93 -3.34
C ASN A 6 -9.06 -18.52 -3.53
N VAL A 7 -9.99 -18.13 -2.67
CA VAL A 7 -10.60 -16.79 -2.72
C VAL A 7 -9.57 -15.70 -2.47
N PHE A 8 -8.64 -15.87 -1.52
CA PHE A 8 -7.57 -14.91 -1.30
C PHE A 8 -6.68 -14.74 -2.53
N ALA A 9 -6.29 -15.83 -3.19
CA ALA A 9 -5.52 -15.77 -4.42
C ALA A 9 -6.25 -14.98 -5.51
N GLU A 10 -7.54 -15.24 -5.72
CA GLU A 10 -8.36 -14.49 -6.69
C GLU A 10 -8.41 -12.99 -6.36
N VAL A 11 -8.64 -12.63 -5.09
CA VAL A 11 -8.73 -11.23 -4.65
C VAL A 11 -7.37 -10.53 -4.77
N ILE A 12 -6.26 -11.24 -4.50
CA ILE A 12 -4.91 -10.71 -4.71
C ILE A 12 -4.68 -10.37 -6.18
N GLU A 13 -5.10 -11.24 -7.10
CA GLU A 13 -4.97 -10.96 -8.54
C GLU A 13 -5.81 -9.75 -8.97
N VAL A 14 -7.02 -9.58 -8.42
CA VAL A 14 -7.81 -8.37 -8.65
C VAL A 14 -7.09 -7.13 -8.09
N ALA A 15 -6.53 -7.21 -6.89
CA ALA A 15 -5.79 -6.10 -6.30
C ALA A 15 -4.55 -5.70 -7.13
N LYS A 16 -3.80 -6.68 -7.67
CA LYS A 16 -2.68 -6.43 -8.60
C LYS A 16 -3.16 -5.78 -9.89
N PHE A 17 -4.25 -6.30 -10.47
CA PHE A 17 -4.85 -5.71 -11.65
C PHE A 17 -5.23 -4.25 -11.41
N ILE A 18 -5.83 -3.92 -10.25
CA ILE A 18 -6.15 -2.55 -9.87
C ILE A 18 -4.89 -1.68 -9.79
N ASP A 19 -3.83 -2.17 -9.14
CA ASP A 19 -2.56 -1.44 -9.00
C ASP A 19 -1.91 -1.18 -10.39
N GLU A 20 -1.88 -2.19 -11.26
CA GLU A 20 -1.38 -2.09 -12.63
C GLU A 20 -2.22 -1.16 -13.50
N PHE A 21 -3.55 -1.25 -13.40
CA PHE A 21 -4.51 -0.44 -14.14
C PHE A 21 -4.43 1.05 -13.76
N ARG A 22 -4.10 1.34 -12.50
CA ARG A 22 -3.79 2.70 -12.04
C ARG A 22 -2.45 3.21 -12.58
N GLY A 23 -1.47 2.32 -12.75
CA GLY A 23 -0.12 2.64 -13.23
C GLY A 23 0.02 2.73 -14.75
N HIS A 24 -0.74 1.94 -15.52
CA HIS A 24 -0.60 1.81 -16.98
C HIS A 24 -1.81 2.40 -17.71
N TYR A 25 -1.57 3.54 -18.35
CA TYR A 25 -2.59 4.54 -18.62
C TYR A 25 -3.19 4.50 -20.04
N PHE A 26 -3.47 3.34 -20.65
CA PHE A 26 -3.84 3.35 -22.08
C PHE A 26 -4.78 2.21 -22.50
N ALA A 27 -6.10 2.33 -22.26
CA ALA A 27 -7.08 1.46 -22.93
C ALA A 27 -8.54 1.96 -22.96
N LEU A 28 -9.00 2.75 -21.99
CA LEU A 28 -10.41 3.18 -21.95
C LEU A 28 -10.67 4.57 -22.55
N PRO A 29 -11.80 4.78 -23.27
CA PRO A 29 -12.13 6.04 -23.95
C PRO A 29 -12.41 7.22 -23.00
N SER A 30 -12.95 6.99 -21.80
CA SER A 30 -13.30 8.05 -20.85
C SER A 30 -12.85 7.77 -19.39
N TYR A 31 -12.69 8.84 -18.60
CA TYR A 31 -12.34 8.75 -17.17
C TYR A 31 -13.45 8.12 -16.32
N GLN A 32 -14.72 8.31 -16.71
CA GLN A 32 -15.86 7.77 -15.97
C GLN A 32 -15.96 6.24 -16.12
N GLU A 33 -15.83 5.71 -17.33
CA GLU A 33 -15.84 4.26 -17.57
C GLU A 33 -14.72 3.53 -16.81
N LYS A 34 -13.58 4.21 -16.57
CA LYS A 34 -12.48 3.69 -15.72
C LYS A 34 -12.90 3.56 -14.26
N ILE A 35 -13.53 4.60 -13.72
CA ILE A 35 -14.01 4.59 -12.34
C ILE A 35 -15.07 3.50 -12.17
N ASP A 36 -15.99 3.40 -13.13
CA ASP A 36 -17.08 2.43 -13.06
C ASP A 36 -16.54 0.99 -13.15
N LEU A 37 -15.58 0.71 -14.04
CA LEU A 37 -14.94 -0.60 -14.14
C LEU A 37 -14.17 -0.95 -12.85
N LEU A 38 -13.38 -0.01 -12.32
CA LEU A 38 -12.65 -0.26 -11.07
C LEU A 38 -13.61 -0.52 -9.92
N LYS A 39 -14.70 0.24 -9.85
CA LYS A 39 -15.72 0.08 -8.83
C LYS A 39 -16.39 -1.29 -8.92
N ASP A 40 -16.79 -1.73 -10.12
CA ASP A 40 -17.40 -3.04 -10.36
C ASP A 40 -16.46 -4.19 -9.96
N GLN A 41 -15.17 -4.11 -10.35
CA GLN A 41 -14.16 -5.11 -9.95
C GLN A 41 -13.95 -5.16 -8.43
N ILE A 42 -13.94 -4.01 -7.76
CA ILE A 42 -13.80 -3.93 -6.30
C ILE A 42 -15.02 -4.51 -5.62
N GLU A 43 -16.24 -4.16 -6.07
CA GLU A 43 -17.49 -4.68 -5.51
C GLU A 43 -17.54 -6.21 -5.62
N HIS A 44 -17.23 -6.76 -6.80
CA HIS A 44 -17.18 -8.20 -7.01
C HIS A 44 -16.12 -8.91 -6.15
N ALA A 45 -14.94 -8.30 -5.99
CA ALA A 45 -13.90 -8.85 -5.12
C ALA A 45 -14.29 -8.81 -3.64
N LEU A 46 -14.95 -7.75 -3.19
CA LEU A 46 -15.47 -7.63 -1.83
C LEU A 46 -16.58 -8.66 -1.57
N GLU A 47 -17.50 -8.87 -2.51
CA GLU A 47 -18.56 -9.89 -2.38
C GLU A 47 -17.97 -11.30 -2.20
N LYS A 48 -16.98 -11.66 -3.00
CA LYS A 48 -16.27 -12.94 -2.86
C LYS A 48 -15.58 -13.07 -1.51
N LEU A 49 -14.91 -12.00 -1.09
CA LEU A 49 -14.16 -11.98 0.17
C LEU A 49 -15.11 -12.09 1.38
N ASP A 50 -16.21 -11.34 1.37
CA ASP A 50 -17.22 -11.33 2.44
C ASP A 50 -18.05 -12.62 2.48
N ALA A 51 -18.12 -13.38 1.38
CA ALA A 51 -18.71 -14.71 1.34
C ALA A 51 -17.90 -15.77 2.13
N ILE A 52 -16.66 -15.47 2.54
CA ILE A 52 -15.87 -16.34 3.42
C ILE A 52 -16.45 -16.27 4.84
N PRO A 53 -17.06 -17.36 5.36
CA PRO A 53 -17.62 -17.39 6.70
C PRO A 53 -16.54 -17.15 7.75
N ILE A 54 -16.92 -16.54 8.88
CA ILE A 54 -16.00 -16.27 10.00
C ILE A 54 -15.39 -17.58 10.51
N GLU A 55 -16.16 -18.66 10.47
CA GLU A 55 -15.77 -20.00 10.90
C GLU A 55 -14.65 -20.59 10.04
N LYS A 56 -14.47 -20.11 8.80
CA LYS A 56 -13.40 -20.56 7.89
C LYS A 56 -12.13 -19.71 7.99
N ARG A 57 -12.07 -18.74 8.90
CA ARG A 57 -10.88 -17.93 9.20
C ARG A 57 -10.23 -18.51 10.46
N GLU A 58 -9.84 -19.78 10.37
CA GLU A 58 -9.50 -20.61 11.54
C GLU A 58 -8.19 -20.17 12.19
N SER A 59 -7.28 -19.58 11.42
CA SER A 59 -6.00 -19.06 11.90
C SER A 59 -5.98 -17.53 11.99
N GLN A 60 -5.13 -17.01 12.88
CA GLN A 60 -4.82 -15.58 12.95
C GLN A 60 -4.28 -15.05 11.61
N ASP A 61 -3.59 -15.89 10.84
CA ASP A 61 -3.04 -15.55 9.53
C ASP A 61 -4.14 -15.35 8.48
N GLU A 62 -5.11 -16.26 8.40
CA GLU A 62 -6.26 -16.10 7.48
C GLU A 62 -7.15 -14.92 7.87
N ALA A 63 -7.34 -14.68 9.17
CA ALA A 63 -8.06 -13.52 9.67
C ALA A 63 -7.33 -12.21 9.31
N ALA A 64 -6.01 -12.15 9.50
CA ALA A 64 -5.19 -11.01 9.12
C ALA A 64 -5.21 -10.78 7.61
N MET A 65 -5.07 -11.84 6.81
CA MET A 65 -5.12 -11.77 5.34
C MET A 65 -6.48 -11.25 4.85
N TYR A 66 -7.59 -11.74 5.40
CA TYR A 66 -8.92 -11.23 5.09
C TYR A 66 -9.03 -9.72 5.37
N LEU A 67 -8.61 -9.27 6.57
CA LEU A 67 -8.69 -7.87 6.95
C LEU A 67 -7.80 -6.98 6.08
N TYR A 68 -6.60 -7.46 5.76
CA TYR A 68 -5.67 -6.79 4.85
C TYR A 68 -6.29 -6.61 3.46
N LEU A 69 -6.78 -7.68 2.84
CA LEU A 69 -7.34 -7.63 1.48
C LEU A 69 -8.57 -6.72 1.42
N ARG A 70 -9.46 -6.82 2.41
CA ARG A 70 -10.65 -5.96 2.51
C ARG A 70 -10.24 -4.49 2.68
N GLY A 71 -9.28 -4.21 3.56
CA GLY A 71 -8.73 -2.87 3.75
C GLY A 71 -8.09 -2.30 2.49
N LYS A 72 -7.31 -3.11 1.77
CA LYS A 72 -6.66 -2.71 0.51
C LYS A 72 -7.69 -2.34 -0.57
N LEU A 73 -8.75 -3.13 -0.74
CA LEU A 73 -9.83 -2.84 -1.69
C LEU A 73 -10.57 -1.55 -1.35
N LEU A 74 -10.80 -1.28 -0.06
CA LEU A 74 -11.43 -0.04 0.39
C LEU A 74 -10.53 1.20 0.28
N ASP A 75 -9.21 1.02 0.26
CA ASP A 75 -8.20 2.08 0.11
C ASP A 75 -7.84 2.38 -1.35
N VAL A 76 -8.59 1.87 -2.34
CA VAL A 76 -8.30 2.17 -3.75
C VAL A 76 -8.52 3.66 -4.07
N SER A 77 -9.49 4.31 -3.43
CA SER A 77 -9.73 5.75 -3.63
C SER A 77 -8.52 6.60 -3.19
N PRO A 78 -8.21 7.71 -3.89
CA PRO A 78 -7.25 8.70 -3.39
C PRO A 78 -7.70 9.38 -2.09
N ALA A 79 -9.01 9.41 -1.83
CA ALA A 79 -9.56 9.96 -0.60
C ALA A 79 -9.33 9.01 0.58
N TYR A 80 -9.12 9.58 1.77
CA TYR A 80 -9.01 8.82 3.01
C TYR A 80 -10.29 8.00 3.29
N ASN A 81 -10.10 6.75 3.72
CA ASN A 81 -11.16 5.86 4.14
C ASN A 81 -10.91 5.36 5.57
N GLN A 82 -11.74 5.80 6.52
CA GLN A 82 -11.62 5.44 7.92
C GLN A 82 -11.82 3.94 8.17
N GLU A 83 -12.71 3.29 7.41
CA GLU A 83 -12.92 1.85 7.55
C GLU A 83 -11.69 1.08 7.09
N ALA A 84 -11.03 1.51 6.00
CA ALA A 84 -9.80 0.90 5.53
C ALA A 84 -8.68 1.00 6.58
N GLU A 85 -8.46 2.18 7.19
CA GLU A 85 -7.46 2.34 8.26
C GLU A 85 -7.74 1.39 9.43
N ARG A 86 -9.00 1.25 9.85
CA ARG A 86 -9.39 0.34 10.94
C ARG A 86 -9.05 -1.11 10.59
N LEU A 87 -9.48 -1.58 9.43
CA LEU A 87 -9.26 -2.97 9.01
C LEU A 87 -7.76 -3.28 8.87
N LEU A 88 -6.99 -2.37 8.28
CA LEU A 88 -5.55 -2.52 8.11
C LEU A 88 -4.82 -2.48 9.46
N THR A 89 -5.28 -1.64 10.40
CA THR A 89 -4.76 -1.62 11.78
C THR A 89 -4.99 -2.95 12.49
N ASP A 90 -6.18 -3.54 12.31
CA ASP A 90 -6.50 -4.84 12.93
C ASP A 90 -5.72 -5.98 12.24
N ALA A 91 -5.51 -5.91 10.93
CA ALA A 91 -4.69 -6.88 10.18
C ALA A 91 -3.27 -6.96 10.73
N VAL A 92 -2.57 -5.83 10.89
CA VAL A 92 -1.19 -5.80 11.38
C VAL A 92 -1.05 -6.19 12.85
N LYS A 93 -2.12 -6.02 13.64
CA LYS A 93 -2.18 -6.49 15.05
C LYS A 93 -2.36 -7.99 15.14
N LEU A 94 -3.14 -8.59 14.24
CA LEU A 94 -3.33 -10.03 14.20
C LEU A 94 -2.09 -10.74 13.68
N ASN A 95 -1.49 -10.22 12.60
CA ASN A 95 -0.26 -10.73 12.06
C ASN A 95 0.60 -9.58 11.49
N SER A 96 1.68 -9.25 12.21
CA SER A 96 2.61 -8.20 11.80
C SER A 96 3.49 -8.60 10.63
N SER A 97 3.61 -9.90 10.30
CA SER A 97 4.48 -10.37 9.20
C SER A 97 3.91 -10.09 7.80
N VAL A 98 2.65 -9.67 7.69
CA VAL A 98 2.04 -9.27 6.43
C VAL A 98 2.53 -7.86 6.04
N VAL A 99 3.70 -7.80 5.40
CA VAL A 99 4.37 -6.54 5.05
C VAL A 99 3.50 -5.62 4.18
N ASP A 100 2.73 -6.20 3.26
CA ASP A 100 1.78 -5.44 2.42
C ASP A 100 0.70 -4.71 3.23
N ALA A 101 0.32 -5.24 4.39
CA ALA A 101 -0.64 -4.58 5.27
C ALA A 101 -0.06 -3.31 5.90
N TRP A 102 1.24 -3.31 6.24
CA TRP A 102 1.95 -2.10 6.71
C TRP A 102 2.06 -1.04 5.61
N ILE A 103 2.34 -1.45 4.37
CA ILE A 103 2.37 -0.56 3.20
C ILE A 103 1.00 0.10 3.01
N CYS A 104 -0.07 -0.70 3.02
CA CYS A 104 -1.43 -0.19 2.86
C CYS A 104 -1.84 0.72 4.02
N LEU A 105 -1.53 0.34 5.27
CA LEU A 105 -1.84 1.15 6.44
C LEU A 105 -1.14 2.51 6.40
N GLY A 106 0.16 2.52 6.11
CA GLY A 106 0.93 3.76 6.00
C GLY A 106 0.41 4.66 4.88
N THR A 107 0.04 4.07 3.73
CA THR A 107 -0.59 4.81 2.62
C THR A 107 -1.94 5.40 3.00
N CYS A 108 -2.78 4.64 3.70
CA CYS A 108 -4.09 5.10 4.16
C CYS A 108 -3.96 6.26 5.17
N VAL A 109 -3.03 6.12 6.13
CA VAL A 109 -2.71 7.15 7.13
C VAL A 109 -2.11 8.40 6.48
N TRP A 110 -1.30 8.23 5.42
CA TRP A 110 -0.80 9.36 4.63
C TRP A 110 -1.96 10.12 3.98
N LYS A 111 -2.96 9.45 3.40
CA LYS A 111 -4.15 10.14 2.85
C LYS A 111 -4.93 10.95 3.89
N ARG A 112 -4.88 10.55 5.17
CA ARG A 112 -5.43 11.32 6.31
C ARG A 112 -4.62 12.59 6.62
N GLY A 113 -3.37 12.67 6.15
CA GLY A 113 -2.45 13.81 6.36
C GLY A 113 -1.47 13.63 7.52
N ASP A 114 -1.50 12.48 8.20
CA ASP A 114 -0.67 12.19 9.37
C ASP A 114 0.66 11.54 8.92
N LEU A 115 1.62 12.38 8.51
CA LEU A 115 2.88 11.91 7.92
C LEU A 115 3.75 11.16 8.94
N ASP A 116 3.73 11.54 10.21
CA ASP A 116 4.56 10.90 11.24
C ASP A 116 4.07 9.48 11.54
N LYS A 117 2.75 9.29 11.62
CA LYS A 117 2.17 7.95 11.79
C LYS A 117 2.38 7.12 10.52
N ALA A 118 2.28 7.70 9.33
CA ALA A 118 2.59 6.98 8.09
C ALA A 118 4.06 6.51 8.05
N LYS A 119 5.01 7.38 8.43
CA LYS A 119 6.43 7.03 8.55
C LYS A 119 6.64 5.88 9.54
N SER A 120 5.97 5.93 10.69
CA SER A 120 6.02 4.86 11.69
C SER A 120 5.50 3.52 11.14
N CYS A 121 4.38 3.53 10.40
CA CYS A 121 3.87 2.32 9.75
C CYS A 121 4.85 1.72 8.75
N PHE A 122 5.50 2.55 7.93
CA PHE A 122 6.48 2.06 6.96
C PHE A 122 7.74 1.50 7.64
N ASN A 123 8.23 2.16 8.70
CA ASN A 123 9.34 1.65 9.51
C ASN A 123 9.01 0.30 10.16
N SER A 124 7.81 0.16 10.76
CA SER A 124 7.37 -1.13 11.31
C SER A 124 7.28 -2.22 10.24
N GLY A 125 6.91 -1.88 9.00
CA GLY A 125 6.98 -2.82 7.89
C GLY A 125 8.43 -3.25 7.56
N LEU A 126 9.39 -2.32 7.59
CA LEU A 126 10.81 -2.62 7.34
C LEU A 126 11.44 -3.43 8.46
N GLU A 127 10.95 -3.34 9.69
CA GLU A 127 11.37 -4.25 10.76
C GLU A 127 11.04 -5.73 10.44
N GLN A 128 10.00 -5.98 9.63
CA GLN A 128 9.59 -7.32 9.21
C GLN A 128 10.32 -7.76 7.94
N ASP A 129 10.48 -6.86 6.98
CA ASP A 129 11.26 -7.07 5.75
C ASP A 129 12.16 -5.87 5.48
N PRO A 130 13.42 -5.88 5.98
CA PRO A 130 14.35 -4.76 5.82
C PRO A 130 14.71 -4.43 4.37
N ASN A 131 14.51 -5.37 3.45
CA ASN A 131 14.85 -5.20 2.04
C ASN A 131 13.60 -4.99 1.18
N ASN A 132 12.48 -4.61 1.78
CA ASN A 132 11.26 -4.37 1.04
C ASN A 132 11.38 -3.08 0.21
N LYS A 133 11.55 -3.25 -1.10
CA LYS A 133 11.68 -2.13 -2.05
C LYS A 133 10.53 -1.14 -1.95
N GLN A 134 9.28 -1.61 -1.83
CA GLN A 134 8.11 -0.74 -1.82
C GLN A 134 8.08 0.13 -0.56
N LEU A 135 8.43 -0.40 0.61
CA LEU A 135 8.52 0.37 1.84
C LEU A 135 9.62 1.44 1.80
N LEU A 136 10.81 1.08 1.30
CA LEU A 136 11.91 2.03 1.11
C LEU A 136 11.49 3.18 0.17
N LEU A 137 10.75 2.86 -0.89
CA LEU A 137 10.20 3.86 -1.80
C LEU A 137 9.18 4.76 -1.09
N GLN A 138 8.21 4.20 -0.37
CA GLN A 138 7.19 4.99 0.34
C GLN A 138 7.82 5.96 1.36
N LEU A 139 8.83 5.50 2.11
CA LEU A 139 9.59 6.35 3.02
C LEU A 139 10.31 7.47 2.30
N SER A 140 11.02 7.17 1.20
CA SER A 140 11.75 8.19 0.44
C SER A 140 10.84 9.31 -0.08
N VAL A 141 9.64 8.97 -0.56
CA VAL A 141 8.66 9.95 -1.04
C VAL A 141 8.09 10.78 0.12
N LEU A 142 7.83 10.13 1.26
CA LEU A 142 7.33 10.79 2.47
C LEU A 142 8.35 11.79 3.03
N GLU A 143 9.60 11.37 3.16
CA GLU A 143 10.72 12.19 3.64
C GLU A 143 10.93 13.42 2.75
N ARG A 144 10.90 13.21 1.42
CA ARG A 144 10.96 14.32 0.46
C ARG A 144 9.79 15.30 0.64
N ARG A 145 8.57 14.79 0.86
CA ARG A 145 7.40 15.63 1.11
C ARG A 145 7.51 16.43 2.41
N GLN A 146 8.10 15.85 3.46
CA GLN A 146 8.38 16.57 4.71
C GLN A 146 9.39 17.71 4.49
N CYS A 147 10.42 17.52 3.64
CA CYS A 147 11.39 18.57 3.31
C CYS A 147 10.82 19.70 2.44
N ILE A 148 9.83 19.44 1.59
CA ILE A 148 9.25 20.42 0.65
C ILE A 148 8.04 21.16 1.28
N GLY A 149 7.45 20.62 2.35
CA GLY A 149 6.31 21.23 3.04
C GLY A 149 6.63 22.53 3.77
N GLU A 150 5.61 23.35 4.02
CA GLU A 150 5.67 24.66 4.72
C GLU A 150 5.98 24.56 6.22
N THR A 151 5.98 23.36 6.79
CA THR A 151 6.34 23.11 8.20
C THR A 151 7.85 23.26 8.39
N GLU A 152 8.28 24.10 9.35
CA GLU A 152 9.67 24.17 9.78
C GLU A 152 10.16 22.78 10.19
N VAL A 153 10.99 22.20 9.33
CA VAL A 153 11.63 20.91 9.58
C VAL A 153 12.81 21.16 10.52
N GLU A 154 12.83 20.50 11.68
CA GLU A 154 13.93 20.69 12.65
C GLU A 154 15.29 20.31 12.05
N ASN A 155 15.36 19.27 11.21
CA ASN A 155 16.61 18.75 10.62
C ASN A 155 16.48 18.37 9.13
N PRO A 156 16.36 19.32 8.19
CA PRO A 156 16.12 19.02 6.77
C PRO A 156 17.28 18.27 6.10
N VAL A 157 18.54 18.49 6.54
CA VAL A 157 19.72 17.82 5.97
C VAL A 157 19.73 16.33 6.30
N GLU A 158 19.31 15.95 7.50
CA GLU A 158 19.23 14.55 7.92
C GLU A 158 18.17 13.79 7.12
N ILE A 159 16.98 14.37 6.97
CA ILE A 159 15.90 13.78 6.17
C ILE A 159 16.29 13.60 4.70
N ILE A 160 17.01 14.56 4.11
CA ILE A 160 17.53 14.43 2.74
C ILE A 160 18.53 13.27 2.64
N ASN A 161 19.41 13.12 3.63
CA ASN A 161 20.38 12.02 3.65
C ASN A 161 19.69 10.65 3.77
N ASP A 162 18.68 10.53 4.63
CA ASP A 162 17.86 9.32 4.78
C ASP A 162 17.11 9.00 3.49
N CYS A 163 16.51 10.00 2.85
CA CYS A 163 15.85 9.85 1.55
C CYS A 163 16.82 9.30 0.49
N ILE A 164 18.02 9.88 0.37
CA ILE A 164 19.05 9.43 -0.56
C ILE A 164 19.50 7.99 -0.24
N LYS A 165 19.59 7.63 1.05
CA LYS A 165 19.94 6.29 1.49
C LYS A 165 18.87 5.27 1.06
N HIS A 166 17.61 5.51 1.39
CA HIS A 166 16.49 4.62 1.02
C HIS A 166 16.37 4.45 -0.49
N VAL A 167 16.53 5.53 -1.27
CA VAL A 167 16.53 5.45 -2.74
C VAL A 167 17.69 4.59 -3.27
N LYS A 168 18.89 4.75 -2.72
CA LYS A 168 20.05 3.93 -3.12
C LYS A 168 19.81 2.45 -2.82
N GLU A 169 19.32 2.13 -1.63
CA GLU A 169 18.99 0.75 -1.23
C GLU A 169 17.93 0.16 -2.17
N ALA A 170 16.84 0.89 -2.45
CA ALA A 170 15.80 0.46 -3.38
C ALA A 170 16.33 0.21 -4.81
N ILE A 171 17.22 1.06 -5.33
CA ILE A 171 17.84 0.89 -6.66
C ILE A 171 18.77 -0.32 -6.69
N THR A 172 19.53 -0.57 -5.62
CA THR A 172 20.43 -1.75 -5.58
C THR A 172 19.68 -3.07 -5.61
N LEU A 173 18.43 -3.08 -5.15
CA LEU A 173 17.57 -4.26 -5.15
C LEU A 173 16.94 -4.52 -6.53
N ASP A 174 16.81 -3.50 -7.40
CA ASP A 174 16.27 -3.64 -8.75
C ASP A 174 16.82 -2.58 -9.73
N ILE A 175 17.85 -2.98 -10.47
CA ILE A 175 18.65 -2.11 -11.35
C ILE A 175 17.87 -1.71 -12.63
N GLN A 176 16.89 -2.53 -13.08
CA GLN A 176 16.14 -2.23 -14.32
C GLN A 176 15.08 -1.16 -14.11
N ASP A 177 14.46 -1.13 -12.93
CA ASP A 177 13.41 -0.17 -12.60
C ASP A 177 13.98 1.19 -12.13
N GLY A 178 15.22 1.21 -11.61
CA GLY A 178 15.94 2.41 -11.14
C GLY A 178 15.99 3.61 -12.11
N ILE A 179 15.95 3.36 -13.43
CA ILE A 179 15.98 4.40 -14.48
C ILE A 179 14.61 5.07 -14.68
N SER A 180 13.50 4.35 -14.45
CA SER A 180 12.16 4.95 -14.42
C SER A 180 11.97 5.82 -13.17
N TRP A 181 12.55 5.42 -12.03
CA TRP A 181 12.42 6.13 -10.75
C TRP A 181 13.18 7.45 -10.69
N CYS A 182 14.37 7.55 -11.27
CA CYS A 182 15.06 8.84 -11.43
C CYS A 182 14.23 9.84 -12.25
N LYS A 183 13.30 9.39 -13.11
CA LYS A 183 12.39 10.31 -13.81
C LYS A 183 11.24 10.75 -12.90
N THR A 184 10.60 9.83 -12.18
CA THR A 184 9.44 10.14 -11.33
C THR A 184 9.81 10.90 -10.05
N ALA A 185 10.94 10.58 -9.43
CA ALA A 185 11.46 11.25 -8.23
C ALA A 185 12.03 12.65 -8.50
N PHE A 186 12.25 13.04 -9.76
CA PHE A 186 12.71 14.38 -10.15
C PHE A 186 11.65 15.19 -10.93
N LEU A 187 10.51 14.59 -11.33
CA LEU A 187 9.46 15.26 -12.13
C LEU A 187 8.25 15.80 -11.35
N TYR A 188 8.24 15.70 -10.02
CA TYR A 188 7.29 16.41 -9.15
C TYR A 188 8.02 17.02 -7.97
#